data_AF-A0A517NXS3-F1
#
_entry.id   AF-A0A517NXS3-F1
#
_cell.length_a   1.000
_cell.length_b   1.000
_cell.length_c   1.000
_cell.angle_alpha   90.00
_cell.angle_beta   90.00
_cell.angle_gamma   90.00
#
_symmetry.space_group_name_H-M   'P 1'
#
loop_
_entity.id
_entity.type
_entity.pdbx_description
1 polymer ?
#
loop_
_entity_poly.entity_id
_entity_poly.type
_entity_poly.pdbx_seq_one_letter_code
_entity_poly.pdbx_strand_id
1 'polypeptide(L)'
;MSDQDSLHRRGMALEDEFFRRVDEKLGEDLRRKLKRDKDRERLAAATIFKDDELLDHLLDAGLDASTMAAFSLVPLLFVAWADGTVTVKERQLLLSEALHRGIKEQPRAFALLENWLHHRPPNSLWNLWLEYATAVKTHVNPQLGVILGDSIVYSAMKIADASRSGLIHRKVSKAEQAVIDEIRATVY
;
A
#
# COMPACT_ATOMS: atom_id res chain seq x y z
N MET A 1 -5.73 -63.12 -18.91
CA MET A 1 -5.28 -61.88 -18.24
C MET A 1 -6.27 -61.60 -17.14
N SER A 2 -5.83 -61.64 -15.89
CA SER A 2 -6.71 -61.70 -14.70
C SER A 2 -7.29 -60.32 -14.37
N ASP A 3 -8.54 -60.31 -13.88
CA ASP A 3 -9.29 -59.09 -13.50
C ASP A 3 -8.54 -58.26 -12.42
N GLN A 4 -7.72 -58.93 -11.60
CA GLN A 4 -6.83 -58.31 -10.61
C GLN A 4 -5.78 -57.37 -11.21
N ASP A 5 -5.23 -57.67 -12.40
CA ASP A 5 -4.23 -56.81 -13.05
C ASP A 5 -4.84 -55.48 -13.52
N SER A 6 -6.13 -55.48 -13.88
CA SER A 6 -6.83 -54.30 -14.38
C SER A 6 -7.14 -53.31 -13.25
N LEU A 7 -7.54 -53.82 -12.07
CA LEU A 7 -7.77 -53.03 -10.86
C LEU A 7 -6.45 -52.49 -10.31
N HIS A 8 -5.38 -53.27 -10.35
CA HIS A 8 -4.05 -52.85 -9.89
C HIS A 8 -3.47 -51.73 -10.77
N ARG A 9 -3.60 -51.82 -12.11
CA ARG A 9 -3.19 -50.75 -13.03
C ARG A 9 -3.99 -49.46 -12.86
N ARG A 10 -5.29 -49.58 -12.58
CA ARG A 10 -6.14 -48.40 -12.29
C ARG A 10 -5.77 -47.75 -10.95
N GLY A 11 -5.42 -48.55 -9.95
CA GLY A 11 -4.89 -48.07 -8.66
C GLY A 11 -3.59 -47.28 -8.84
N MET A 12 -2.62 -47.84 -9.55
CA MET A 12 -1.34 -47.17 -9.83
C MET A 12 -1.51 -45.85 -10.59
N ALA A 13 -2.38 -45.83 -11.61
CA ALA A 13 -2.63 -44.59 -12.38
C ALA A 13 -3.28 -43.48 -11.54
N LEU A 14 -4.14 -43.84 -10.58
CA LEU A 14 -4.77 -42.88 -9.65
C LEU A 14 -3.78 -42.37 -8.59
N GLU A 15 -2.90 -43.25 -8.10
CA GLU A 15 -1.83 -42.89 -7.17
C GLU A 15 -0.82 -41.95 -7.84
N ASP A 16 -0.37 -42.25 -9.06
CA ASP A 16 0.55 -41.40 -9.83
C ASP A 16 -0.04 -40.01 -10.10
N GLU A 17 -1.33 -39.94 -10.45
CA GLU A 17 -2.01 -38.67 -10.65
C GLU A 17 -2.19 -37.89 -9.34
N PHE A 18 -2.46 -38.58 -8.23
CA PHE A 18 -2.53 -37.99 -6.90
C PHE A 18 -1.18 -37.41 -6.48
N PHE A 19 -0.10 -38.17 -6.58
CA PHE A 19 1.26 -37.71 -6.25
C PHE A 19 1.68 -36.54 -7.13
N ARG A 20 1.43 -36.59 -8.45
CA ARG A 20 1.72 -35.47 -9.35
C ARG A 20 0.99 -34.19 -8.94
N ARG A 21 -0.30 -34.27 -8.61
CA ARG A 21 -1.09 -33.10 -8.15
C ARG A 21 -0.60 -32.57 -6.80
N VAL A 22 -0.20 -33.45 -5.89
CA VAL A 22 0.35 -33.07 -4.58
C VAL A 22 1.71 -32.39 -4.73
N ASP A 23 2.60 -32.93 -5.58
CA ASP A 23 3.93 -32.37 -5.86
C ASP A 23 3.83 -31.02 -6.58
N GLU A 24 2.91 -30.88 -7.54
CA GLU A 24 2.63 -29.61 -8.21
C GLU A 24 2.15 -28.56 -7.20
N LYS A 25 1.18 -28.92 -6.34
CA LYS A 25 0.64 -28.03 -5.31
C LYS A 25 1.70 -27.64 -4.28
N LEU A 26 2.51 -28.58 -3.82
CA LEU A 26 3.60 -28.32 -2.88
C LEU A 26 4.66 -27.42 -3.50
N GLY A 27 4.98 -27.62 -4.79
CA GLY A 27 5.89 -26.77 -5.54
C GLY A 27 5.35 -25.34 -5.73
N GLU A 28 4.06 -25.17 -6.00
CA GLU A 28 3.41 -23.86 -6.04
C GLU A 28 3.41 -23.17 -4.68
N ASP A 29 3.08 -23.89 -3.60
CA ASP A 29 3.09 -23.38 -2.24
C ASP A 29 4.49 -22.94 -1.82
N LEU A 30 5.52 -23.73 -2.14
CA LEU A 30 6.91 -23.38 -1.86
C LEU A 30 7.36 -22.14 -2.65
N ARG A 31 6.98 -22.03 -3.94
CA ARG A 31 7.26 -20.83 -4.75
C ARG A 31 6.56 -19.60 -4.19
N ARG A 32 5.30 -19.72 -3.75
CA ARG A 32 4.55 -18.63 -3.10
C ARG A 32 5.23 -18.19 -1.81
N LYS A 33 5.62 -19.12 -0.95
CA LYS A 33 6.34 -18.85 0.31
C LYS A 33 7.67 -18.14 0.06
N LEU A 34 8.53 -18.71 -0.80
CA LEU A 34 9.83 -18.11 -1.14
C LEU A 34 9.69 -16.71 -1.75
N LYS A 35 8.64 -16.46 -2.54
CA LYS A 35 8.36 -15.13 -3.08
C LYS A 35 7.97 -14.17 -1.95
N ARG A 36 7.06 -14.59 -1.07
CA ARG A 36 6.62 -13.78 0.07
C ARG A 36 7.80 -13.43 0.99
N ASP A 37 8.66 -14.39 1.30
CA ASP A 37 9.85 -14.17 2.15
C ASP A 37 10.79 -13.12 1.53
N LYS A 38 11.04 -13.22 0.21
CA LYS A 38 11.86 -12.24 -0.51
C LYS A 38 11.21 -10.85 -0.56
N ASP A 39 9.90 -10.79 -0.77
CA ASP A 39 9.17 -9.53 -0.80
C ASP A 39 9.18 -8.87 0.59
N ARG A 40 9.09 -9.67 1.65
CA ARG A 40 9.24 -9.26 3.05
C ARG A 40 10.62 -8.72 3.37
N GLU A 41 11.68 -9.43 2.95
CA GLU A 41 13.07 -8.96 3.12
C GLU A 41 13.30 -7.62 2.42
N ARG A 42 12.80 -7.47 1.19
CA ARG A 42 12.90 -6.22 0.43
C ARG A 42 12.12 -5.08 1.10
N LEU A 43 10.93 -5.38 1.60
CA LEU A 43 10.09 -4.40 2.29
C LEU A 43 10.75 -3.96 3.60
N ALA A 44 11.26 -4.90 4.39
CA ALA A 44 12.02 -4.62 5.61
C ALA A 44 13.27 -3.75 5.35
N ALA A 45 13.95 -3.97 4.22
CA ALA A 45 15.09 -3.15 3.81
C ALA A 45 14.69 -1.73 3.37
N ALA A 46 13.43 -1.53 2.95
CA ALA A 46 12.87 -0.24 2.56
C ALA A 46 12.22 0.51 3.74
N THR A 47 11.99 -0.15 4.87
CA THR A 47 11.39 0.44 6.09
C THR A 47 12.45 0.69 7.17
N ILE A 48 12.20 1.68 8.03
CA ILE A 48 13.12 2.06 9.12
C ILE A 48 12.95 1.16 10.36
N PHE A 49 11.79 0.54 10.50
CA PHE A 49 11.46 -0.34 11.62
C PHE A 49 11.50 -1.82 11.22
N LYS A 50 11.62 -2.70 12.23
CA LYS A 50 11.59 -4.15 12.10
C LYS A 50 10.39 -4.71 12.88
N ASP A 51 9.20 -4.43 12.35
CA ASP A 51 7.94 -4.94 12.86
C ASP A 51 7.43 -5.97 11.86
N ASP A 52 7.61 -7.24 12.20
CA ASP A 52 7.27 -8.34 11.33
C ASP A 52 5.75 -8.40 11.05
N GLU A 53 4.91 -8.12 12.04
CA GLU A 53 3.45 -8.19 11.88
C GLU A 53 2.96 -7.10 10.92
N LEU A 54 3.47 -5.88 11.10
CA LEU A 54 3.13 -4.76 10.21
C LEU A 54 3.66 -4.96 8.77
N LEU A 55 4.84 -5.57 8.60
CA LEU A 55 5.35 -5.94 7.28
C LEU A 55 4.44 -6.96 6.59
N ASP A 56 3.91 -7.93 7.32
CA ASP A 56 2.94 -8.88 6.78
C ASP A 56 1.62 -8.20 6.42
N HIS A 57 1.12 -7.27 7.24
CA HIS A 57 -0.09 -6.49 6.92
C HIS A 57 0.07 -5.67 5.64
N LEU A 58 1.25 -5.06 5.42
CA LEU A 58 1.57 -4.36 4.18
C LEU A 58 1.54 -5.30 2.98
N LEU A 59 2.19 -6.46 3.06
CA LEU A 59 2.19 -7.46 1.99
C LEU A 59 0.79 -8.01 1.69
N ASP A 60 -0.02 -8.24 2.72
CA ASP A 60 -1.40 -8.73 2.59
C ASP A 60 -2.32 -7.68 1.96
N ALA A 61 -2.04 -6.39 2.17
CA ALA A 61 -2.66 -5.28 1.45
C ALA A 61 -2.17 -5.14 0.00
N GLY A 62 -1.28 -6.03 -0.47
CA GLY A 62 -0.69 -6.00 -1.81
C GLY A 62 0.41 -4.95 -1.97
N LEU A 63 0.95 -4.43 -0.86
CA LEU A 63 2.05 -3.47 -0.86
C LEU A 63 3.38 -4.21 -0.76
N ASP A 64 4.26 -3.96 -1.74
CA ASP A 64 5.64 -4.39 -1.74
C ASP A 64 6.60 -3.17 -1.74
N ALA A 65 7.91 -3.43 -1.66
CA ALA A 65 8.93 -2.38 -1.67
C ALA A 65 8.82 -1.42 -2.89
N SER A 66 8.31 -1.89 -4.03
CA SER A 66 8.12 -1.08 -5.25
C SER A 66 6.86 -0.21 -5.25
N THR A 67 5.99 -0.37 -4.25
CA THR A 67 4.74 0.38 -4.09
C THR A 67 4.72 1.29 -2.87
N MET A 68 5.74 1.20 -2.00
CA MET A 68 5.84 2.03 -0.78
C MET A 68 5.87 3.53 -1.07
N ALA A 69 6.42 3.94 -2.22
CA ALA A 69 6.41 5.34 -2.60
C ALA A 69 4.97 5.84 -2.84
N ALA A 70 4.09 5.04 -3.44
CA ALA A 70 2.66 5.35 -3.56
C ALA A 70 1.96 5.33 -2.20
N PHE A 71 2.29 4.35 -1.35
CA PHE A 71 1.75 4.26 0.00
C PHE A 71 2.06 5.52 0.84
N SER A 72 3.24 6.14 0.65
CA SER A 72 3.61 7.40 1.32
C SER A 72 2.70 8.60 0.97
N LEU A 73 1.87 8.48 -0.07
CA LEU A 73 0.92 9.52 -0.51
C LEU A 73 -0.51 9.27 -0.02
N VAL A 74 -0.79 8.13 0.62
CA VAL A 74 -2.10 7.80 1.21
C VAL A 74 -2.70 8.94 2.04
N PRO A 75 -1.98 9.62 2.96
CA PRO A 75 -2.58 10.70 3.73
C PRO A 75 -3.05 11.86 2.85
N LEU A 76 -2.30 12.19 1.79
CA LEU A 76 -2.66 13.27 0.88
C LEU A 76 -3.89 12.89 0.03
N LEU A 77 -3.96 11.62 -0.35
CA LEU A 77 -5.07 11.05 -1.10
C LEU A 77 -6.37 11.05 -0.27
N PHE A 78 -6.31 10.71 1.02
CA PHE A 78 -7.48 10.75 1.91
C PHE A 78 -7.95 12.18 2.17
N VAL A 79 -7.04 13.16 2.22
CA VAL A 79 -7.42 14.58 2.25
C VAL A 79 -8.17 14.97 0.97
N ALA A 80 -7.63 14.63 -0.21
CA ALA A 80 -8.29 14.94 -1.49
C ALA A 80 -9.67 14.26 -1.65
N TRP A 81 -9.84 13.06 -1.08
CA TRP A 81 -11.12 12.34 -1.09
C TRP A 81 -12.06 12.74 0.06
N ALA A 82 -11.66 13.62 0.98
CA ALA A 82 -12.43 13.93 2.19
C ALA A 82 -13.82 14.50 1.87
N ASP A 83 -13.92 15.31 0.81
CA ASP A 83 -15.18 15.87 0.31
C ASP A 83 -15.97 14.90 -0.61
N GLY A 84 -15.48 13.67 -0.78
CA GLY A 84 -16.11 12.60 -1.57
C GLY A 84 -15.75 12.60 -3.07
N THR A 85 -15.07 13.64 -3.56
CA THR A 85 -14.58 13.74 -4.94
C THR A 85 -13.22 14.44 -4.99
N VAL A 86 -12.31 13.96 -5.82
CA VAL A 86 -11.01 14.61 -6.05
C VAL A 86 -11.10 15.58 -7.23
N THR A 87 -10.71 16.84 -7.03
CA THR A 87 -10.71 17.85 -8.09
C THR A 87 -9.56 17.65 -9.08
N VAL A 88 -9.68 18.25 -10.27
CA VAL A 88 -8.60 18.20 -11.29
C VAL A 88 -7.29 18.79 -10.74
N LYS A 89 -7.37 19.83 -9.91
CA LYS A 89 -6.19 20.49 -9.34
C LYS A 89 -5.53 19.65 -8.25
N GLU A 90 -6.31 19.06 -7.35
CA GLU A 90 -5.80 18.12 -6.35
C GLU A 90 -5.14 16.91 -7.01
N ARG A 91 -5.77 16.35 -8.06
CA ARG A 91 -5.18 15.27 -8.85
C ARG A 91 -3.84 15.68 -9.45
N GLN A 92 -3.74 16.85 -10.07
CA GLN A 92 -2.50 17.35 -10.66
C GLN A 92 -1.40 17.55 -9.60
N LEU A 93 -1.75 18.07 -8.41
CA LEU A 93 -0.79 18.20 -7.33
C LEU A 93 -0.35 16.85 -6.77
N LEU A 94 -1.24 15.88 -6.58
CA LEU A 94 -0.88 14.53 -6.15
C LEU A 94 0.08 13.84 -7.14
N LEU A 95 -0.19 13.97 -8.44
CA LEU A 95 0.72 13.48 -9.48
C LEU A 95 2.05 14.23 -9.45
N SER A 96 2.03 15.55 -9.26
CA SER A 96 3.27 16.34 -9.11
C SER A 96 4.09 15.88 -7.89
N GLU A 97 3.47 15.69 -6.73
CA GLU A 97 4.14 15.19 -5.53
C GLU A 97 4.72 13.77 -5.77
N ALA A 98 4.00 12.92 -6.51
CA ALA A 98 4.50 11.62 -6.93
C ALA A 98 5.77 11.73 -7.79
N LEU A 99 5.80 12.66 -8.75
CA LEU A 99 6.99 12.91 -9.57
C LEU A 99 8.19 13.37 -8.74
N HIS A 100 7.98 14.28 -7.79
CA HIS A 100 9.05 14.77 -6.90
C HIS A 100 9.63 13.66 -6.01
N ARG A 101 8.81 12.66 -5.66
CA ARG A 101 9.22 11.48 -4.88
C ARG A 101 9.81 10.35 -5.73
N GLY A 102 10.07 10.58 -7.02
CA GLY A 102 10.65 9.58 -7.92
C GLY A 102 9.70 8.45 -8.30
N ILE A 103 8.39 8.58 -8.08
CA ILE A 103 7.39 7.53 -8.37
C ILE A 103 7.30 7.23 -9.87
N LYS A 104 7.64 8.18 -10.75
CA LYS A 104 7.64 7.96 -12.21
C LYS A 104 8.57 6.83 -12.64
N GLU A 105 9.66 6.63 -11.91
CA GLU A 105 10.64 5.57 -12.18
C GLU A 105 10.18 4.22 -11.60
N GLN A 106 9.02 4.19 -10.93
CA GLN A 106 8.39 3.04 -10.30
C GLN A 106 7.00 2.79 -10.91
N PRO A 107 6.90 2.09 -12.06
CA PRO A 107 5.65 1.93 -12.80
C PRO A 107 4.50 1.35 -11.96
N ARG A 108 4.80 0.46 -11.00
CA ARG A 108 3.80 -0.14 -10.10
C ARG A 108 3.23 0.87 -9.12
N ALA A 109 4.08 1.64 -8.45
CA ALA A 109 3.65 2.71 -7.55
C ALA A 109 2.80 3.75 -8.31
N PHE A 110 3.22 4.14 -9.51
CA PHE A 110 2.46 5.09 -10.33
C PHE A 110 1.07 4.55 -10.71
N ALA A 111 0.99 3.31 -11.22
CA ALA A 111 -0.28 2.69 -11.58
C ALA A 111 -1.23 2.53 -10.37
N LEU A 112 -0.68 2.21 -9.19
CA LEU A 112 -1.44 2.09 -7.95
C LEU A 112 -2.02 3.44 -7.52
N LEU A 113 -1.21 4.50 -7.58
CA LEU A 113 -1.65 5.87 -7.32
C LEU A 113 -2.74 6.31 -8.30
N GLU A 114 -2.56 6.06 -9.61
CA GLU A 114 -3.58 6.40 -10.61
C GLU A 114 -4.90 5.69 -10.33
N ASN A 115 -4.87 4.40 -10.01
CA ASN A 115 -6.06 3.65 -9.63
C ASN A 115 -6.77 4.28 -8.43
N TRP A 116 -6.02 4.69 -7.40
CA TRP A 116 -6.59 5.34 -6.21
C TRP A 116 -7.10 6.77 -6.46
N LEU A 117 -6.56 7.45 -7.47
CA LEU A 117 -7.10 8.74 -7.92
C LEU A 117 -8.39 8.54 -8.72
N HIS A 118 -8.57 7.41 -9.40
CA HIS A 118 -9.80 7.07 -10.10
C HIS A 118 -10.88 6.52 -9.16
N HIS A 119 -10.49 5.72 -8.18
CA HIS A 119 -11.38 5.06 -7.22
C HIS A 119 -10.91 5.35 -5.81
N ARG A 120 -11.81 5.83 -4.95
CA ARG A 120 -11.49 6.08 -3.55
C ARG A 120 -10.90 4.82 -2.91
N PRO A 121 -9.72 4.89 -2.28
CA PRO A 121 -9.13 3.75 -1.59
C PRO A 121 -10.03 3.27 -0.44
N PRO A 122 -9.96 1.99 -0.07
CA PRO A 122 -10.69 1.48 1.09
C PRO A 122 -10.13 2.08 2.40
N ASN A 123 -10.99 2.27 3.41
CA ASN A 123 -10.57 2.77 4.72
C ASN A 123 -9.54 1.87 5.42
N SER A 124 -9.44 0.59 5.05
CA SER A 124 -8.37 -0.29 5.55
C SER A 124 -6.98 0.21 5.17
N LEU A 125 -6.83 0.87 4.02
CA LEU A 125 -5.57 1.48 3.61
C LEU A 125 -5.20 2.69 4.49
N TRP A 126 -6.21 3.43 4.97
CA TRP A 126 -6.01 4.52 5.92
C TRP A 126 -5.51 3.99 7.26
N ASN A 127 -6.20 2.99 7.82
CA ASN A 127 -5.81 2.38 9.09
C ASN A 127 -4.38 1.81 9.03
N LEU A 128 -4.05 1.12 7.93
CA LEU A 128 -2.70 0.61 7.70
C LEU A 128 -1.65 1.72 7.63
N TRP A 129 -1.99 2.88 7.06
CA TRP A 129 -1.12 4.04 7.07
C TRP A 129 -0.95 4.64 8.47
N LEU A 130 -2.00 4.67 9.30
CA LEU A 130 -1.91 5.14 10.69
C LEU A 130 -0.99 4.24 11.53
N GLU A 131 -1.14 2.92 11.39
CA GLU A 131 -0.26 1.93 12.02
C GLU A 131 1.19 2.14 11.59
N TYR A 132 1.42 2.27 10.27
CA TYR A 132 2.73 2.54 9.71
C TYR A 132 3.34 3.85 10.21
N ALA A 133 2.61 4.96 10.16
CA ALA A 133 3.09 6.26 10.59
C ALA A 133 3.45 6.27 12.08
N THR A 134 2.65 5.58 12.90
CA THR A 134 2.92 5.39 14.34
C THR A 134 4.19 4.57 14.55
N ALA A 135 4.39 3.48 13.81
CA ALA A 135 5.60 2.66 13.86
C ALA A 135 6.84 3.47 13.43
N VAL A 136 6.74 4.29 12.37
CA VAL A 136 7.83 5.19 11.96
C VAL A 136 8.15 6.17 13.07
N LYS A 137 7.15 6.87 13.62
CA LYS A 137 7.30 7.86 14.70
C LYS A 137 8.03 7.29 15.92
N THR A 138 7.75 6.05 16.31
CA THR A 138 8.38 5.42 17.49
C THR A 138 9.84 5.01 17.25
N HIS A 139 10.24 4.79 16.00
CA HIS A 139 11.57 4.28 15.64
C HIS A 139 12.53 5.35 15.10
N VAL A 140 12.03 6.48 14.62
CA VAL A 140 12.86 7.61 14.20
C VAL A 140 13.25 8.45 15.42
N ASN A 141 14.38 9.16 15.32
CA ASN A 141 14.71 10.14 16.36
C ASN A 141 13.65 11.28 16.37
N PRO A 142 13.44 11.95 17.52
CA PRO A 142 12.38 12.95 17.63
C PRO A 142 12.50 14.13 16.64
N GLN A 143 13.72 14.57 16.33
CA GLN A 143 13.97 15.69 15.41
C GLN A 143 13.58 15.35 13.98
N LEU A 144 13.98 14.17 13.49
CA LEU A 144 13.60 13.64 12.18
C LEU A 144 12.10 13.35 12.14
N GLY A 145 11.51 12.85 13.23
CA GLY A 145 10.06 12.66 13.35
C GLY A 145 9.28 13.96 13.09
N VAL A 146 9.69 15.06 13.71
CA VAL A 146 9.08 16.38 13.47
C VAL A 146 9.25 16.81 12.01
N ILE A 147 10.45 16.67 11.43
CA ILE A 147 10.69 17.06 10.02
C ILE A 147 9.81 16.25 9.05
N LEU A 148 9.68 14.94 9.28
CA LEU A 148 8.83 14.07 8.46
C LEU A 148 7.35 14.42 8.64
N GLY A 149 6.91 14.65 9.89
CA GLY A 149 5.55 15.09 10.22
C GLY A 149 5.20 16.42 9.54
N ASP A 150 6.06 17.42 9.67
CA ASP A 150 5.93 18.73 9.03
C ASP A 150 5.79 18.60 7.51
N SER A 151 6.61 17.75 6.88
CA SER A 151 6.56 17.51 5.43
C SER A 151 5.22 16.92 4.98
N ILE A 152 4.68 15.93 5.71
CA ILE A 152 3.40 15.30 5.41
C ILE A 152 2.26 16.29 5.59
N VAL A 153 2.23 17.00 6.73
CA VAL A 153 1.18 17.98 7.06
C VAL A 153 1.20 19.15 6.08
N TYR A 154 2.38 19.67 5.73
CA TYR A 154 2.53 20.72 4.72
C TYR A 154 1.96 20.28 3.37
N SER A 155 2.31 19.08 2.92
CA SER A 155 1.81 18.52 1.66
C SER A 155 0.28 18.33 1.70
N ALA A 156 -0.26 17.88 2.83
CA ALA A 156 -1.71 17.69 3.02
C ALA A 156 -2.47 19.02 2.94
N MET A 157 -1.96 20.06 3.59
CA MET A 157 -2.51 21.42 3.51
C MET A 157 -2.46 21.96 2.09
N LYS A 158 -1.35 21.74 1.36
CA LYS A 158 -1.20 22.16 -0.04
C LYS A 158 -2.23 21.49 -0.96
N ILE A 159 -2.57 20.22 -0.72
CA ILE A 159 -3.63 19.52 -1.46
C ILE A 159 -5.00 20.14 -1.17
N ALA A 160 -5.37 20.32 0.10
CA ALA A 160 -6.66 20.93 0.46
C ALA A 160 -6.78 22.38 -0.06
N ASP A 161 -5.68 23.13 -0.08
CA ASP A 161 -5.67 24.50 -0.62
C ASP A 161 -5.76 24.56 -2.16
N ALA A 162 -5.48 23.48 -2.88
CA ALA A 162 -5.45 23.45 -4.35
C ALA A 162 -6.78 23.88 -4.99
N SER A 163 -7.88 23.48 -4.34
CA SER A 163 -9.25 23.75 -4.77
C SER A 163 -9.66 25.21 -4.59
N ARG A 164 -8.88 26.02 -3.87
CA ARG A 164 -9.16 27.46 -3.64
C ARG A 164 -9.00 28.36 -4.86
N SER A 165 -8.30 27.86 -5.89
CA SER A 165 -7.72 28.71 -6.94
C SER A 165 -8.56 28.82 -8.22
N GLY A 166 -9.84 28.41 -8.24
CA GLY A 166 -10.69 28.53 -9.44
C GLY A 166 -12.13 28.88 -9.09
N LEU A 167 -12.60 30.06 -9.56
CA LEU A 167 -13.97 30.63 -9.58
C LEU A 167 -14.86 30.54 -8.31
N ILE A 168 -14.51 29.72 -7.33
CA ILE A 168 -15.19 29.48 -6.06
C ILE A 168 -14.10 29.50 -5.00
N HIS A 169 -13.96 30.63 -4.30
CA HIS A 169 -13.07 30.75 -3.15
C HIS A 169 -13.65 29.97 -1.96
N ARG A 170 -13.57 28.65 -1.97
CA ARG A 170 -14.01 27.82 -0.84
C ARG A 170 -12.82 27.58 0.10
N LYS A 171 -13.00 27.83 1.40
CA LYS A 171 -12.02 27.46 2.44
C LYS A 171 -11.82 25.95 2.45
N VAL A 172 -10.69 25.48 3.02
CA VAL A 172 -10.51 24.09 3.43
C VAL A 172 -11.78 23.61 4.12
N SER A 173 -12.32 22.50 3.63
CA SER A 173 -13.58 21.96 4.11
C SER A 173 -13.42 21.43 5.55
N LYS A 174 -14.54 21.30 6.27
CA LYS A 174 -14.52 20.66 7.59
C LYS A 174 -14.06 19.19 7.51
N ALA A 175 -14.36 18.51 6.40
CA ALA A 175 -13.97 17.12 6.21
C ALA A 175 -12.47 17.00 5.91
N GLU A 176 -11.93 17.86 5.04
CA GLU A 176 -10.50 17.93 4.77
C GLU A 176 -9.71 18.27 6.03
N GLN A 177 -10.18 19.26 6.80
CA GLN A 177 -9.54 19.65 8.05
C GLN A 177 -9.54 18.51 9.08
N ALA A 178 -10.61 17.72 9.18
CA ALA A 178 -10.66 16.57 10.08
C ALA A 178 -9.60 15.52 9.75
N VAL A 179 -9.40 15.21 8.45
CA VAL A 179 -8.33 14.29 8.02
C VAL A 179 -6.94 14.88 8.31
N ILE A 180 -6.73 16.17 8.07
CA ILE A 180 -5.46 16.84 8.40
C ILE A 180 -5.17 16.81 9.90
N ASP A 181 -6.18 17.01 10.75
CA ASP A 181 -6.02 16.96 12.20
C ASP A 181 -5.68 15.53 12.68
N GLU A 182 -6.27 14.51 12.05
CA GLU A 182 -5.93 13.10 12.33
C GLU A 182 -4.50 12.75 11.88
N ILE A 183 -4.07 13.25 10.72
CA ILE A 183 -2.66 13.15 10.28
C ILE A 183 -1.75 13.75 11.35
N ARG A 184 -2.03 14.97 11.80
CA ARG A 184 -1.22 15.66 12.83
C ARG A 184 -1.13 14.87 14.13
N ALA A 185 -2.26 14.35 14.61
CA ALA A 185 -2.31 13.56 15.84
C ALA A 185 -1.48 12.25 15.74
N THR A 186 -1.30 11.74 14.53
CA THR A 186 -0.55 10.50 14.29
C THR A 186 0.96 10.75 14.17
N VAL A 187 1.35 11.83 13.47
CA VAL A 187 2.77 12.09 13.15
C VAL A 187 3.53 12.89 14.20
N TYR A 188 2.86 13.60 15.11
CA TYR A 188 3.46 14.30 16.26
C TYR A 188 3.13 13.60 17.57
#